data_AF-A0A392N601-F1
#
_entry.id   AF-A0A392N601-F1
#
_cell.length_a   1.000
_cell.length_b   1.000
_cell.length_c   1.000
_cell.angle_alpha   90.00
_cell.angle_beta   90.00
_cell.angle_gamma   90.00
#
_symmetry.space_group_name_H-M   'P 1'
#
loop_
_entity.id
_entity.type
_entity.pdbx_description
1 polymer ?
#
loop_
_entity_poly.entity_id
_entity_poly.type
_entity_poly.pdbx_seq_one_letter_code
_entity_poly.pdbx_strand_id
1 'polypeptide(L)'
;MERWSGVLRIPLHSNSTTFHRVGASLCLSSGTRNLSMPIANAIFFCGDRVERTGNPVIEKLSDLQKLSEIVVSKFGSSINAWVIEASIFNGPFAVYKDFIPSVNQYGEPGSYNPIGFPASTSTVSLLSNCLEEVRTVSSPSYRL
;
A
#
# COMPACT_ATOMS: atom_id res chain seq x y z
N MET A 1 4.52 12.11 -17.01
CA MET A 1 3.41 12.13 -16.03
C MET A 1 3.99 12.53 -14.69
N GLU A 2 3.46 13.57 -14.05
CA GLU A 2 3.87 13.92 -12.69
C GLU A 2 3.41 12.83 -11.71
N ARG A 3 4.04 12.74 -10.55
CA ARG A 3 3.72 11.70 -9.57
C ARG A 3 3.73 12.23 -8.15
N TRP A 4 2.81 11.71 -7.35
CA TRP A 4 2.88 11.79 -5.89
C TRP A 4 3.60 10.53 -5.39
N SER A 5 4.48 10.63 -4.40
CA SER A 5 5.10 9.47 -3.77
C SER A 5 5.31 9.72 -2.29
N GLY A 6 4.98 8.73 -1.47
CA GLY A 6 5.02 8.85 -0.02
C GLY A 6 4.55 7.60 0.69
N VAL A 7 4.61 7.63 2.02
CA VAL A 7 4.06 6.58 2.89
C VAL A 7 2.84 7.13 3.62
N LEU A 8 1.72 6.42 3.50
CA LEU A 8 0.47 6.73 4.18
C LEU A 8 0.29 5.78 5.37
N ARG A 9 -0.35 6.27 6.44
CA ARG A 9 -0.81 5.47 7.58
C ARG A 9 -2.32 5.48 7.60
N ILE A 10 -2.94 4.37 7.20
CA ILE A 10 -4.37 4.34 6.88
C ILE A 10 -5.05 3.23 7.67
N PRO A 11 -6.19 3.50 8.34
CA PRO A 11 -6.97 2.45 8.97
C PRO A 11 -7.70 1.62 7.90
N LEU A 12 -7.79 0.30 8.11
CA LEU A 12 -8.50 -0.59 7.18
C LEU A 12 -10.01 -0.32 7.18
N HIS A 13 -10.56 -0.02 8.35
CA HIS A 13 -11.95 0.34 8.59
C HIS A 13 -12.02 1.62 9.41
N SER A 14 -13.08 2.41 9.25
CA SER A 14 -13.24 3.72 9.89
C SER A 14 -13.11 3.71 11.42
N ASN A 15 -13.40 2.55 12.05
CA ASN A 15 -13.35 2.35 13.50
C ASN A 15 -12.18 1.46 13.94
N SER A 16 -11.24 1.16 13.03
CA SER A 16 -10.09 0.32 13.32
C SER A 16 -9.05 1.07 14.15
N THR A 17 -8.54 0.44 15.20
CA THR A 17 -7.37 0.94 15.95
C THR A 17 -6.05 0.54 15.29
N THR A 18 -6.08 -0.45 14.39
CA THR A 18 -4.96 -0.88 13.58
C THR A 18 -4.84 -0.03 12.32
N PHE A 19 -3.62 0.43 12.05
CA PHE A 19 -3.25 1.21 10.88
C PHE A 19 -2.27 0.42 10.03
N HIS A 20 -2.44 0.50 8.72
CA HIS A 20 -1.51 -0.05 7.75
C HIS A 20 -0.62 1.05 7.18
N ARG A 21 0.66 0.73 7.02
CA ARG A 21 1.59 1.59 6.27
C ARG A 21 1.56 1.18 4.80
N VAL A 22 1.31 2.16 3.94
CA VAL A 22 1.25 1.96 2.50
C VAL A 22 2.22 2.92 1.83
N GLY A 23 3.30 2.40 1.26
CA GLY A 23 4.12 3.15 0.33
C GLY A 23 3.40 3.22 -1.00
N ALA A 24 3.12 4.42 -1.50
CA ALA A 24 2.46 4.58 -2.78
C ALA A 24 3.22 5.54 -3.69
N SER A 25 3.14 5.26 -4.99
CA SER A 25 3.55 6.17 -6.04
C SER A 25 2.39 6.27 -7.03
N LEU A 26 1.79 7.46 -7.14
CA LEU A 26 0.52 7.69 -7.82
C LEU A 26 0.67 8.66 -8.99
N CYS A 27 -0.01 8.35 -10.08
CA CYS A 27 -0.10 9.17 -11.27
C CYS A 27 -0.81 10.49 -10.98
N LEU A 28 -0.21 11.61 -11.40
CA LEU A 28 -0.82 12.93 -11.38
C LEU A 28 -1.00 13.49 -12.79
N SER A 29 -2.08 14.24 -13.01
CA SER A 29 -2.27 15.03 -14.21
C SER A 29 -1.33 16.23 -14.23
N SER A 30 -0.67 16.44 -15.37
CA SER A 30 0.19 17.61 -15.59
C SER A 30 -0.60 18.91 -15.44
N GLY A 31 0.00 19.90 -14.78
CA GLY A 31 -0.58 21.23 -14.57
C GLY A 31 -1.46 21.34 -13.32
N THR A 32 -2.41 20.43 -13.10
CA THR A 32 -3.33 20.51 -11.93
C THR A 32 -2.86 19.72 -10.71
N ARG A 33 -1.91 18.78 -10.90
CA ARG A 33 -1.44 17.86 -9.84
C ARG A 33 -2.57 17.07 -9.14
N ASN A 34 -3.70 16.89 -9.82
CA ASN A 34 -4.75 16.01 -9.35
C ASN A 34 -4.38 14.56 -9.66
N LEU A 35 -4.92 13.62 -8.87
CA LEU A 35 -4.79 12.19 -9.16
C LEU A 35 -5.35 11.89 -10.55
N SER A 36 -4.56 11.20 -11.38
CA SER A 36 -4.95 10.79 -12.73
C SER A 36 -5.13 9.28 -12.82
N MET A 37 -5.97 8.83 -13.74
CA MET A 37 -6.23 7.42 -13.97
C MET A 37 -4.97 6.70 -14.50
N PRO A 38 -4.47 5.66 -13.82
CA PRO A 38 -3.36 4.86 -14.32
C PRO A 38 -3.84 3.84 -15.36
N ILE A 39 -2.91 3.28 -16.14
CA ILE A 39 -3.22 2.14 -17.04
C ILE A 39 -3.37 0.82 -16.27
N ALA A 40 -2.73 0.72 -15.10
CA ALA A 40 -2.80 -0.43 -14.21
C ALA A 40 -2.40 -0.04 -12.77
N ASN A 41 -2.77 -0.89 -11.81
CA ASN A 41 -2.30 -0.81 -10.43
C ASN A 41 -1.39 -2.02 -10.14
N ALA A 42 -0.16 -1.76 -9.70
CA ALA A 42 0.73 -2.79 -9.18
C ALA A 42 0.62 -2.80 -7.65
N ILE A 43 0.23 -3.95 -7.08
CA ILE A 43 0.00 -4.11 -5.64
C ILE A 43 0.96 -5.16 -5.11
N PHE A 44 1.80 -4.78 -4.16
CA PHE A 44 2.78 -5.64 -3.50
C PHE A 44 2.53 -5.61 -1.99
N PHE A 45 2.74 -6.76 -1.35
CA PHE A 45 2.83 -6.87 0.09
C PHE A 45 4.31 -7.01 0.46
N CYS A 46 4.80 -6.15 1.36
CA CYS A 46 6.15 -6.20 1.88
C CYS A 46 6.11 -6.80 3.28
N GLY A 47 6.93 -7.84 3.50
CA GLY A 47 7.14 -8.41 4.82
C GLY A 47 8.11 -7.58 5.66
N ASP A 48 8.79 -8.27 6.57
CA ASP A 48 9.63 -7.66 7.59
C ASP A 48 10.68 -6.70 7.03
N ARG A 49 10.79 -5.54 7.68
CA ARG A 49 11.79 -4.52 7.38
C ARG A 49 13.06 -4.84 8.16
N VAL A 50 14.21 -4.75 7.47
CA VAL A 50 15.51 -4.91 8.12
C VAL A 50 16.24 -3.57 8.03
N GLU A 51 16.39 -2.91 9.16
CA GLU A 51 17.03 -1.60 9.25
C GLU A 51 18.43 -1.72 9.86
N ARG A 52 19.29 -0.73 9.59
CA ARG A 52 20.63 -0.58 10.20
C ARG A 52 21.59 -1.73 9.90
N THR A 53 21.41 -2.35 8.74
CA THR A 53 22.32 -3.37 8.19
C THR A 53 23.62 -2.77 7.68
N GLY A 54 23.64 -1.46 7.40
CA GLY A 54 24.75 -0.78 6.73
C GLY A 54 24.83 -1.08 5.22
N ASN A 55 23.97 -1.96 4.70
CA ASN A 55 23.92 -2.27 3.28
C ASN A 55 22.89 -1.37 2.57
N PRO A 56 23.31 -0.48 1.65
CA PRO A 56 22.41 0.49 1.04
C PRO A 56 21.28 -0.14 0.21
N VAL A 57 21.48 -1.35 -0.32
CA VAL A 57 20.44 -2.07 -1.05
C VAL A 57 19.35 -2.57 -0.10
N ILE A 58 19.73 -3.11 1.06
CA ILE A 58 18.78 -3.61 2.06
C ILE A 58 18.00 -2.46 2.67
N GLU A 59 18.66 -1.36 3.03
CA GLU A 59 17.96 -0.17 3.56
C GLU A 59 16.96 0.37 2.54
N LYS A 60 17.35 0.44 1.26
CA LYS A 60 16.47 0.90 0.17
C LYS A 60 15.27 -0.03 -0.03
N LEU A 61 15.46 -1.35 0.01
CA LEU A 61 14.38 -2.33 -0.10
C LEU A 61 13.52 -2.43 1.16
N SER A 62 13.98 -1.87 2.28
CA SER A 62 13.20 -1.77 3.53
C SER A 62 12.39 -0.47 3.63
N ASP A 63 12.49 0.43 2.65
CA ASP A 63 11.70 1.66 2.59
C ASP A 63 10.53 1.50 1.62
N LEU A 64 9.30 1.63 2.14
CA LEU A 64 8.07 1.41 1.36
C LEU A 64 7.91 2.41 0.20
N GLN A 65 8.33 3.67 0.39
CA GLN A 65 8.29 4.66 -0.68
C GLN A 65 9.32 4.33 -1.76
N LYS A 66 10.54 3.97 -1.37
CA LYS A 66 11.58 3.57 -2.33
C LYS A 66 11.18 2.31 -3.08
N LEU A 67 10.52 1.36 -2.44
CA LEU A 67 9.95 0.18 -3.10
C LEU A 67 8.88 0.58 -4.13
N SER A 68 7.94 1.46 -3.79
CA SER A 68 6.91 1.89 -4.76
C SER A 68 7.52 2.62 -5.96
N GLU A 69 8.55 3.44 -5.73
CA GLU A 69 9.36 4.08 -6.79
C GLU A 69 10.09 3.04 -7.67
N ILE A 70 10.66 1.99 -7.07
CA ILE A 70 11.27 0.87 -7.80
C ILE A 70 10.24 0.16 -8.68
N VAL A 71 9.05 -0.15 -8.14
CA VAL A 71 7.97 -0.81 -8.91
C VAL A 71 7.62 0.03 -10.15
N VAL A 72 7.41 1.34 -9.98
CA VAL A 72 7.17 2.24 -11.12
C VAL A 72 8.32 2.22 -12.12
N SER A 73 9.58 2.21 -11.66
CA SER A 73 10.74 2.16 -12.56
C SER A 73 10.80 0.88 -13.41
N LYS A 74 10.15 -0.21 -12.97
CA LYS A 74 10.11 -1.50 -13.67
C LYS A 74 8.91 -1.65 -14.59
N PHE A 75 7.73 -1.20 -14.16
CA PHE A 75 6.49 -1.36 -14.93
C PHE A 75 6.16 -0.14 -15.81
N GLY A 76 6.80 1.00 -15.59
CA GLY A 76 6.63 2.23 -16.35
C GLY A 76 5.84 3.32 -15.62
N SER A 77 5.95 4.55 -16.11
CA SER A 77 5.43 5.75 -15.42
C SER A 77 3.91 5.91 -15.43
N SER A 78 3.18 5.04 -16.14
CA SER A 78 1.73 5.15 -16.33
C SER A 78 0.92 4.28 -15.36
N ILE A 79 1.58 3.56 -14.44
CA ILE A 79 0.93 2.74 -13.42
C ILE A 79 0.87 3.47 -12.07
N ASN A 80 -0.07 3.08 -11.21
CA ASN A 80 0.04 3.33 -9.77
C ASN A 80 0.73 2.15 -9.11
N ALA A 81 1.65 2.41 -8.18
CA ALA A 81 2.31 1.39 -7.39
C ALA A 81 1.91 1.51 -5.92
N TRP A 82 1.58 0.38 -5.31
CA TRP A 82 1.15 0.25 -3.93
C TRP A 82 1.96 -0.84 -3.25
N VAL A 83 2.63 -0.50 -2.15
CA VAL A 83 3.42 -1.42 -1.34
C VAL A 83 2.86 -1.39 0.07
N ILE A 84 2.12 -2.42 0.43
CA ILE A 84 1.43 -2.56 1.71
C ILE A 84 2.36 -3.29 2.67
N GLU A 85 2.63 -2.70 3.82
CA GLU A 85 3.35 -3.37 4.91
C GLU A 85 2.44 -4.47 5.51
N ALA A 86 2.90 -5.71 5.44
CA ALA A 86 2.24 -6.85 6.05
C ALA A 86 2.50 -6.85 7.57
N SER A 87 1.48 -7.18 8.36
CA SER A 87 1.62 -7.26 9.82
C SER A 87 2.36 -8.52 10.27
N ILE A 88 2.25 -9.61 9.51
CA ILE A 88 2.94 -10.89 9.74
C ILE A 88 3.38 -11.46 8.39
N PHE A 89 4.62 -11.93 8.32
CA PHE A 89 5.16 -12.64 7.15
C PHE A 89 5.59 -14.07 7.52
N ASN A 90 4.61 -14.91 7.89
CA ASN A 90 4.83 -16.28 8.35
C ASN A 90 4.07 -17.30 7.49
N GLY A 91 4.23 -17.19 6.17
CA GLY A 91 3.57 -18.04 5.17
C GLY A 91 2.92 -17.23 4.04
N PRO A 92 2.50 -17.89 2.94
CA PRO A 92 1.98 -17.21 1.76
C PRO A 92 0.69 -16.42 2.01
N PHE A 93 -0.09 -16.80 3.03
CA PHE A 93 -1.36 -16.15 3.36
C PHE A 93 -1.28 -15.16 4.54
N ALA A 94 -0.18 -15.16 5.29
CA ALA A 94 -0.03 -14.33 6.49
C ALA A 94 -0.14 -12.83 6.20
N VAL A 95 0.24 -12.41 4.99
CA VAL A 95 0.10 -11.02 4.51
C VAL A 95 -1.35 -10.53 4.50
N TYR A 96 -2.32 -11.44 4.45
CA TYR A 96 -3.74 -11.14 4.46
C TYR A 96 -4.38 -11.24 5.84
N LYS A 97 -3.60 -11.47 6.91
CA LYS A 97 -4.13 -11.67 8.27
C LYS A 97 -5.20 -10.66 8.66
N ASP A 98 -4.96 -9.37 8.37
CA ASP A 98 -5.89 -8.30 8.71
C ASP A 98 -6.99 -8.08 7.66
N PHE A 99 -6.89 -8.75 6.50
CA PHE A 99 -7.75 -8.60 5.34
C PHE A 99 -8.81 -9.71 5.23
N ILE A 100 -8.71 -10.76 6.05
CA ILE A 100 -9.65 -11.88 6.08
C ILE A 100 -10.22 -12.12 7.50
N PRO A 101 -11.42 -12.70 7.64
CA PRO A 101 -12.15 -12.67 8.91
C PRO A 101 -11.56 -13.54 10.02
N SER A 102 -10.84 -14.61 9.68
CA SER A 102 -10.33 -15.58 10.64
C SER A 102 -9.04 -16.23 10.15
N VAL A 103 -8.02 -16.17 11.00
CA VAL A 103 -6.72 -16.82 10.80
C VAL A 103 -6.24 -17.48 12.08
N ASN A 104 -5.32 -18.42 11.96
CA ASN A 104 -4.59 -18.98 13.08
C ASN A 104 -3.49 -18.00 13.57
N GLN A 105 -2.73 -18.40 14.60
CA GLN A 105 -1.63 -17.60 15.16
C GLN A 105 -0.51 -17.27 14.16
N TYR A 106 -0.40 -18.03 13.07
CA TYR A 106 0.58 -17.83 12.01
C TYR A 106 0.07 -16.94 10.87
N GLY A 107 -1.18 -16.49 10.93
CA GLY A 107 -1.80 -15.69 9.88
C GLY A 107 -2.39 -16.51 8.73
N GLU A 108 -2.43 -17.84 8.85
CA GLU A 108 -3.03 -18.69 7.82
C GLU A 108 -4.53 -18.88 8.05
N PRO A 109 -5.36 -18.87 7.00
CA PRO A 109 -6.77 -19.20 7.13
C PRO A 109 -6.92 -20.67 7.54
N GLY A 110 -7.69 -20.95 8.60
CA GLY A 110 -8.04 -22.34 8.95
C GLY A 110 -8.87 -23.02 7.86
N SER A 111 -9.68 -22.22 7.15
CA SER A 111 -10.35 -22.58 5.90
C SER A 111 -10.65 -21.28 5.14
N TYR A 112 -10.36 -21.21 3.84
CA TYR A 112 -10.66 -20.01 3.05
C TYR A 112 -12.08 -20.07 2.48
N ASN A 113 -12.96 -19.17 2.94
CA ASN A 113 -14.26 -18.94 2.34
C ASN A 113 -14.18 -17.74 1.38
N PRO A 114 -14.30 -17.93 0.05
CA PRO A 114 -14.20 -16.85 -0.93
C PRO A 114 -15.45 -15.97 -1.02
N ILE A 115 -16.55 -16.31 -0.33
CA ILE A 115 -17.80 -15.53 -0.39
C ILE A 115 -17.52 -14.10 0.06
N GLY A 116 -17.84 -13.13 -0.81
CA GLY A 116 -17.60 -11.70 -0.58
C GLY A 116 -16.16 -11.23 -0.81
N PHE A 117 -15.27 -12.12 -1.28
CA PHE A 117 -13.87 -11.84 -1.61
C PHE A 117 -13.14 -11.00 -0.54
N PRO A 118 -13.08 -11.47 0.71
CA PRO A 118 -12.69 -10.63 1.84
C PRO A 118 -11.31 -9.97 1.65
N ALA A 119 -10.32 -10.72 1.17
CA ALA A 119 -8.98 -10.20 0.95
C ALA A 119 -8.94 -9.04 -0.07
N SER A 120 -9.61 -9.20 -1.23
CA SER A 120 -9.63 -8.16 -2.26
C SER A 120 -10.50 -6.98 -1.86
N THR A 121 -11.65 -7.22 -1.24
CA THR A 121 -12.55 -6.15 -0.76
C THR A 121 -11.84 -5.27 0.26
N SER A 122 -11.16 -5.90 1.23
CA SER A 122 -10.34 -5.20 2.22
C SER A 122 -9.17 -4.44 1.57
N THR A 123 -8.49 -5.04 0.59
CA THR A 123 -7.39 -4.37 -0.14
C THR A 123 -7.90 -3.14 -0.88
N VAL A 124 -9.00 -3.25 -1.63
CA VAL A 124 -9.61 -2.13 -2.35
C VAL A 124 -10.07 -1.04 -1.40
N SER A 125 -10.66 -1.41 -0.25
CA SER A 125 -11.04 -0.45 0.79
C SER A 125 -9.81 0.32 1.30
N LEU A 126 -8.70 -0.36 1.60
CA LEU A 126 -7.47 0.27 2.07
C LEU A 126 -6.91 1.25 1.04
N LEU A 127 -6.83 0.84 -0.23
CA LEU A 127 -6.32 1.69 -1.31
C LEU A 127 -7.25 2.89 -1.58
N SER A 128 -8.56 2.71 -1.44
CA SER A 128 -9.53 3.79 -1.57
C SER A 128 -9.33 4.84 -0.48
N ASN A 129 -9.17 4.41 0.77
CA ASN A 129 -8.85 5.29 1.88
C ASN A 129 -7.52 6.04 1.67
N CYS A 130 -6.51 5.38 1.09
CA CYS A 130 -5.25 6.04 0.70
C CYS A 130 -5.48 7.16 -0.32
N LEU A 131 -6.33 6.93 -1.33
CA LEU A 131 -6.63 7.94 -2.35
C LEU A 131 -7.35 9.15 -1.76
N GLU A 132 -8.30 8.94 -0.83
CA GLU A 132 -8.96 10.05 -0.13
C GLU A 132 -7.97 10.86 0.70
N GLU A 133 -7.06 10.21 1.44
CA GLU A 133 -6.02 10.91 2.20
C GLU A 133 -5.07 11.72 1.30
N VAL A 134 -4.70 11.19 0.13
CA VAL A 134 -3.85 11.95 -0.81
C VAL A 134 -4.61 13.17 -1.36
N ARG A 135 -5.93 13.08 -1.58
CA ARG A 135 -6.74 14.22 -2.01
C ARG A 135 -6.84 15.30 -0.95
N THR A 136 -7.00 14.92 0.33
CA THR A 136 -7.06 15.91 1.43
C THR A 136 -5.72 16.65 1.56
N VAL A 137 -4.60 15.92 1.53
CA VAL A 137 -3.25 16.50 1.65
C VAL A 137 -2.83 17.30 0.40
N SER A 138 -3.29 16.91 -0.79
CA SER A 138 -2.94 17.60 -2.04
C SER A 138 -3.81 18.83 -2.33
N SER A 139 -4.89 19.05 -1.56
CA SER A 139 -5.79 20.18 -1.72
C SER A 139 -5.11 21.51 -1.36
N PRO A 140 -5.31 22.61 -2.12
CA PRO A 140 -4.65 23.90 -1.90
C PRO A 140 -4.84 24.48 -0.49
N SER A 141 -5.93 24.14 0.18
CA SER A 141 -6.33 24.67 1.49
C SER A 141 -5.42 24.25 2.65
N TYR A 142 -4.55 23.24 2.47
CA TYR A 142 -3.62 22.76 3.49
C TYR A 142 -2.16 23.21 3.28
N ARG A 143 -1.90 24.09 2.31
CA ARG A 143 -0.60 24.77 2.17
C ARG A 143 -0.64 26.11 2.90
N LEU A 144 -0.62 26.07 4.24
CA LEU A 144 -0.34 27.23 5.09
C LEU A 144 1.11 27.19 5.57
#